data_AF-A0A7Y9W398-F1
#
_entry.id   AF-A0A7Y9W398-F1
#
_cell.length_a   1.000
_cell.length_b   1.000
_cell.length_c   1.000
_cell.angle_alpha   90.00
_cell.angle_beta   90.00
_cell.angle_gamma   90.00
#
_symmetry.space_group_name_H-M   'P 1'
#
loop_
_entity.id
_entity.type
_entity.pdbx_description
1 polymer ?
#
loop_
_entity_poly.entity_id
_entity_poly.type
_entity_poly.pdbx_seq_one_letter_code
_entity_poly.pdbx_strand_id
1 'polypeptide(L)'
;MCALDRYPDDELTVVVLSNLQHASIPAIAERLANLHFGRHEPRASVPIDPPLLETYTGCYRLGPKYFVRVTTEAGALNIHARGQEPLRLAYAGADSFFCQVRDMQIDFQRADEGSVVALVDRERGRDFVAHRVDEALVQRIEQAPLQGADHAGVDWRGFRLSEANRPAQ
;
A
#
# COMPACT_ATOMS: atom_id res chain seq x y z
N MET A 1 -12.13 11.34 -16.41
CA MET A 1 -12.89 11.88 -15.26
C MET A 1 -12.30 13.23 -14.88
N CYS A 2 -13.11 14.15 -14.34
CA CYS A 2 -12.66 15.50 -13.96
C CYS A 2 -13.15 15.88 -12.57
N ALA A 3 -12.42 16.79 -11.91
CA ALA A 3 -12.89 17.56 -10.75
C ALA A 3 -12.57 19.04 -10.96
N LEU A 4 -13.43 19.88 -10.41
CA LEU A 4 -13.27 21.33 -10.37
C LEU A 4 -13.68 21.78 -8.97
N ASP A 5 -12.71 22.24 -8.20
CA ASP A 5 -12.91 22.78 -6.86
C ASP A 5 -12.56 24.27 -6.87
N ARG A 6 -13.41 25.10 -6.26
CA ARG A 6 -13.17 26.53 -6.12
C ARG A 6 -13.14 26.91 -4.64
N TYR A 7 -12.16 27.71 -4.28
CA TYR A 7 -11.96 28.29 -2.96
C TYR A 7 -11.91 29.81 -3.14
N PRO A 8 -13.06 30.50 -3.24
CA PRO A 8 -13.11 31.93 -3.61
C PRO A 8 -12.42 32.84 -2.60
N ASP A 9 -12.54 32.54 -1.31
CA ASP A 9 -11.92 33.32 -0.22
C ASP A 9 -10.39 33.26 -0.26
N ASP A 10 -9.84 32.21 -0.87
CA ASP A 10 -8.41 31.97 -1.01
C ASP A 10 -7.91 32.22 -2.45
N GLU A 11 -8.74 32.79 -3.34
CA GLU A 11 -8.44 33.03 -4.76
C GLU A 11 -7.93 31.80 -5.54
N LEU A 12 -8.31 30.58 -5.11
CA LEU A 12 -7.82 29.32 -5.68
C LEU A 12 -8.90 28.60 -6.49
N THR A 13 -8.53 28.11 -7.67
CA THR A 13 -9.31 27.12 -8.43
C THR A 13 -8.43 25.94 -8.79
N VAL A 14 -8.88 24.73 -8.46
CA VAL A 14 -8.18 23.48 -8.78
C VAL A 14 -8.98 22.72 -9.83
N VAL A 15 -8.33 22.40 -10.95
CA VAL A 15 -8.93 21.58 -12.02
C VAL A 15 -8.06 20.36 -12.25
N VAL A 16 -8.63 19.18 -12.11
CA VAL A 16 -7.94 17.91 -12.35
C VAL A 16 -8.65 17.14 -13.45
N LEU A 17 -7.90 16.76 -14.47
CA LEU A 17 -8.35 15.93 -15.58
C LEU A 17 -7.53 14.63 -15.58
N SER A 18 -8.18 13.49 -15.71
CA SER A 18 -7.49 12.22 -15.85
C SER A 18 -8.15 11.30 -16.86
N ASN A 19 -7.29 10.63 -17.61
CA ASN A 19 -7.59 9.53 -18.51
C ASN A 19 -7.33 8.15 -17.87
N LEU A 20 -6.94 8.09 -16.59
CA LEU A 20 -6.74 6.85 -15.85
C LEU A 20 -8.02 6.46 -15.10
N GLN A 21 -8.49 5.22 -15.34
CA GLN A 21 -9.75 4.71 -14.81
C GLN A 21 -9.79 4.63 -13.27
N HIS A 22 -8.64 4.62 -12.60
CA HIS A 22 -8.52 4.39 -11.15
C HIS A 22 -7.80 5.51 -10.40
N ALA A 23 -7.57 6.66 -11.03
CA ALA A 23 -7.06 7.81 -10.30
C ALA A 23 -8.16 8.38 -9.37
N SER A 24 -7.83 8.59 -8.10
CA SER A 24 -8.71 9.32 -7.19
C SER A 24 -8.61 10.81 -7.47
N ILE A 25 -9.45 11.30 -8.38
CA ILE A 25 -9.45 12.72 -8.78
C ILE A 25 -9.73 13.67 -7.62
N PRO A 26 -10.71 13.38 -6.73
CA PRO A 26 -10.94 14.23 -5.56
C PRO A 26 -9.74 14.32 -4.63
N ALA A 27 -9.06 13.19 -4.37
CA ALA A 27 -7.88 13.18 -3.51
C ALA A 27 -6.70 13.96 -4.10
N ILE A 28 -6.56 13.96 -5.44
CA ILE A 28 -5.56 14.78 -6.12
C ILE A 28 -5.91 16.26 -6.00
N ALA A 29 -7.18 16.63 -6.25
CA ALA A 29 -7.63 18.02 -6.15
C ALA A 29 -7.45 18.58 -4.73
N GLU A 30 -7.83 17.80 -3.72
CA GLU A 30 -7.65 18.13 -2.30
C GLU A 30 -6.17 18.29 -1.94
N ARG A 31 -5.29 17.38 -2.38
CA ARG A 31 -3.84 17.49 -2.12
C ARG A 31 -3.24 18.74 -2.76
N LEU A 32 -3.67 19.10 -3.97
CA LEU A 32 -3.23 20.33 -4.64
C LEU A 32 -3.73 21.59 -3.89
N ALA A 33 -4.95 21.57 -3.39
CA ALA A 33 -5.47 22.66 -2.55
C ALA A 33 -4.68 22.79 -1.23
N ASN A 34 -4.43 21.68 -0.55
CA ASN A 34 -3.63 21.65 0.67
C ASN A 34 -2.19 22.13 0.45
N LEU A 35 -1.61 21.86 -0.74
CA LEU A 35 -0.30 22.40 -1.12
C LEU A 35 -0.34 23.93 -1.20
N HIS A 36 -1.37 24.50 -1.82
CA HIS A 36 -1.55 25.96 -1.89
C HIS A 36 -1.74 26.59 -0.51
N PHE A 37 -2.52 25.95 0.37
CA PHE A 37 -2.75 26.42 1.74
C PHE A 37 -1.58 26.21 2.69
N GLY A 38 -0.45 25.65 2.23
CA GLY A 38 0.69 25.31 3.09
C GLY A 38 0.39 24.22 4.12
N ARG A 39 -0.68 23.44 3.91
CA ARG A 39 -1.11 22.32 4.79
C ARG A 39 -0.61 20.96 4.29
N HIS A 40 0.14 20.93 3.18
CA HIS A 40 0.76 19.72 2.69
C HIS A 40 2.13 19.53 3.34
N GLU A 41 2.23 18.56 4.23
CA GLU A 41 3.51 18.12 4.78
C GLU A 41 3.98 16.87 4.01
N PRO A 42 5.15 16.93 3.35
CA PRO A 42 5.75 15.74 2.76
C PRO A 42 5.97 14.68 3.85
N ARG A 43 5.68 13.41 3.52
CA ARG A 43 6.01 12.30 4.43
C ARG A 43 7.52 12.28 4.66
N ALA A 44 7.94 12.49 5.90
CA ALA A 44 9.33 12.41 6.31
C ALA A 44 9.68 10.96 6.66
N SER A 45 10.85 10.49 6.19
CA SER A 45 11.42 9.24 6.66
C SER A 45 12.11 9.47 7.99
N VAL A 46 11.98 8.51 8.91
CA VAL A 46 12.69 8.49 10.19
C VAL A 46 13.79 7.41 10.12
N PRO A 47 14.96 7.59 10.77
CA PRO A 47 15.95 6.53 10.90
C PRO A 47 15.39 5.30 11.61
N ILE A 48 15.86 4.12 11.21
CA ILE A 48 15.51 2.84 11.82
C ILE A 48 16.75 1.96 11.92
N ASP A 49 16.87 1.25 13.03
CA ASP A 49 17.97 0.32 13.25
C ASP A 49 17.92 -0.84 12.24
N PRO A 50 19.01 -1.16 11.53
CA PRO A 50 19.03 -2.23 10.55
C PRO A 50 18.56 -3.60 11.07
N PRO A 51 18.91 -4.03 12.30
CA PRO A 51 18.37 -5.28 12.86
C PRO A 51 16.85 -5.29 13.02
N LEU A 52 16.21 -4.13 13.22
CA LEU A 52 14.75 -4.04 13.32
C LEU A 52 14.09 -4.23 11.95
N LEU A 53 14.74 -3.76 10.87
CA LEU A 53 14.25 -3.97 9.50
C LEU A 53 14.10 -5.46 9.16
N GLU A 54 15.04 -6.28 9.63
CA GLU A 54 15.00 -7.73 9.42
C GLU A 54 13.76 -8.39 10.04
N THR A 55 13.14 -7.79 11.05
CA THR A 55 11.93 -8.36 11.67
C THR A 55 10.70 -8.34 10.77
N TYR A 56 10.68 -7.44 9.78
CA TYR A 56 9.58 -7.29 8.82
C TYR A 56 9.78 -8.12 7.55
N THR A 57 10.97 -8.68 7.33
CA THR A 57 11.25 -9.45 6.11
C THR A 57 10.48 -10.77 6.09
N GLY A 58 10.19 -11.24 4.89
CA GLY A 58 9.47 -12.48 4.67
C GLY A 58 8.37 -12.34 3.63
N CYS A 59 7.48 -13.32 3.60
CA CYS A 59 6.42 -13.39 2.60
C CYS A 59 5.06 -13.17 3.25
N TYR A 60 4.22 -12.41 2.56
CA TYR A 60 2.88 -12.05 3.02
C TYR A 60 1.88 -12.39 1.92
N ARG A 61 0.84 -13.12 2.30
CA ARG A 61 -0.17 -13.61 1.38
C ARG A 61 -1.33 -12.63 1.26
N LEU A 62 -1.53 -12.12 0.06
CA LEU A 62 -2.64 -11.25 -0.31
C LEU A 62 -3.72 -12.09 -1.03
N GLY A 63 -4.61 -12.73 -0.26
CA GLY A 63 -5.62 -13.63 -0.82
C GLY A 63 -5.06 -14.98 -1.33
N PRO A 64 -5.84 -15.79 -2.06
CA PRO A 64 -5.49 -17.20 -2.30
C PRO A 64 -4.26 -17.45 -3.18
N LYS A 65 -3.97 -16.55 -4.13
CA LYS A 65 -2.96 -16.75 -5.18
C LYS A 65 -1.94 -15.61 -5.31
N TYR A 66 -2.05 -14.55 -4.50
CA TYR A 66 -1.13 -13.42 -4.56
C TYR A 66 -0.33 -13.30 -3.28
N PHE A 67 0.93 -12.91 -3.43
CA PHE A 67 1.89 -12.78 -2.35
C PHE A 67 2.76 -11.57 -2.64
N VAL A 68 3.22 -10.95 -1.58
CA VAL A 68 4.25 -9.93 -1.60
C VAL A 68 5.42 -10.41 -0.75
N ARG A 69 6.64 -10.20 -1.26
CA ARG A 69 7.87 -10.51 -0.56
C ARG A 69 8.52 -9.22 -0.09
N VAL A 70 8.76 -9.13 1.20
CA VAL A 70 9.44 -7.99 1.82
C VAL A 70 10.88 -8.41 2.11
N THR A 71 11.84 -7.64 1.61
CA THR A 71 13.28 -7.88 1.80
C THR A 71 13.96 -6.60 2.26
N THR A 72 15.16 -6.73 2.82
CA THR A 72 16.04 -5.60 3.13
C THR A 72 17.08 -5.41 2.03
N GLU A 73 17.31 -4.17 1.61
CA GLU A 73 18.41 -3.81 0.72
C GLU A 73 18.87 -2.38 1.02
N ALA A 74 20.19 -2.20 1.17
CA ALA A 74 20.83 -0.90 1.40
C ALA A 74 20.17 -0.07 2.54
N GLY A 75 19.75 -0.73 3.62
CA GLY A 75 19.17 -0.08 4.79
C GLY A 75 17.70 0.35 4.65
N ALA A 76 16.98 -0.17 3.65
CA ALA A 76 15.54 0.05 3.48
C ALA A 76 14.81 -1.28 3.23
N LEU A 77 13.49 -1.28 3.42
CA LEU A 77 12.66 -2.38 2.95
C LEU A 77 12.34 -2.20 1.48
N ASN A 78 12.35 -3.30 0.73
CA ASN A 78 11.76 -3.40 -0.59
C ASN A 78 10.59 -4.36 -0.55
N ILE A 79 9.49 -4.00 -1.19
CA ILE A 79 8.33 -4.88 -1.39
C ILE A 79 8.26 -5.32 -2.85
N HIS A 80 8.09 -6.62 -3.04
CA HIS A 80 8.06 -7.28 -4.35
C HIS A 80 6.74 -8.02 -4.51
N ALA A 81 5.90 -7.57 -5.43
CA ALA A 81 4.78 -8.37 -5.92
C ALA A 81 5.25 -9.23 -7.11
N ARG A 82 4.78 -10.48 -7.20
CA ARG A 82 5.14 -11.37 -8.31
C ARG A 82 4.86 -10.72 -9.67
N GLY A 83 5.88 -10.62 -10.52
CA GLY A 83 5.77 -10.04 -11.87
C GLY A 83 5.75 -8.52 -11.91
N GLN A 84 6.13 -7.84 -10.82
CA GLN A 84 6.25 -6.39 -10.74
C GLN A 84 7.67 -6.01 -10.31
N GLU A 85 8.10 -4.79 -10.65
CA GLU A 85 9.35 -4.22 -10.16
C GLU A 85 9.31 -4.00 -8.63
N PRO A 86 10.47 -4.08 -7.94
CA PRO A 86 10.59 -3.72 -6.54
C PRO A 86 10.13 -2.31 -6.25
N LEU A 87 9.49 -2.10 -5.11
CA LEU A 87 9.27 -0.76 -4.57
C LEU A 87 10.02 -0.59 -3.26
N ARG A 88 10.87 0.44 -3.20
CA ARG A 88 11.55 0.85 -1.98
C ARG A 88 10.58 1.56 -1.03
N LEU A 89 10.64 1.17 0.23
CA LEU A 89 9.85 1.72 1.32
C LEU A 89 10.72 2.52 2.29
N ALA A 90 10.25 3.71 2.62
CA ALA A 90 10.82 4.57 3.66
C ALA A 90 10.05 4.34 4.98
N TYR A 91 10.76 4.39 6.11
CA TYR A 91 10.17 4.17 7.43
C TYR A 91 9.52 5.45 7.96
N ALA A 92 8.26 5.36 8.37
CA ALA A 92 7.50 6.47 8.94
C ALA A 92 7.45 6.43 10.49
N GLY A 93 7.95 5.37 11.13
CA GLY A 93 7.77 5.15 12.56
C GLY A 93 6.63 4.16 12.87
N ALA A 94 6.61 3.63 14.09
CA ALA A 94 5.52 2.80 14.63
C ALA A 94 5.04 1.68 13.68
N ASP A 95 5.97 0.84 13.20
CA ASP A 95 5.69 -0.26 12.26
C ASP A 95 5.08 0.19 10.91
N SER A 96 5.14 1.49 10.58
CA SER A 96 4.59 2.06 9.35
C SER A 96 5.68 2.45 8.35
N PHE A 97 5.41 2.21 7.07
CA PHE A 97 6.30 2.47 5.96
C PHE A 97 5.53 3.06 4.77
N PHE A 98 6.19 3.83 3.92
CA PHE A 98 5.57 4.39 2.72
C PHE A 98 6.47 4.32 1.50
N CYS A 99 5.87 4.26 0.31
CA CYS A 99 6.61 4.35 -0.95
C CYS A 99 6.77 5.81 -1.36
N GLN A 100 7.97 6.18 -1.82
CA GLN A 100 8.25 7.55 -2.27
C GLN A 100 7.72 7.85 -3.68
N VAL A 101 7.56 6.81 -4.52
CA VAL A 101 7.16 6.94 -5.92
C VAL A 101 5.70 6.58 -6.19
N ARG A 102 5.00 6.01 -5.19
CA ARG A 102 3.61 5.57 -5.28
C ARG A 102 2.86 5.96 -4.00
N ASP A 103 1.60 6.34 -4.14
CA ASP A 103 0.69 6.58 -3.00
C ASP A 103 0.28 5.27 -2.33
N MET A 104 1.24 4.67 -1.64
CA MET A 104 1.15 3.40 -0.93
C MET A 104 1.74 3.57 0.47
N GLN A 105 1.02 3.07 1.46
CA GLN A 105 1.48 2.95 2.84
C GLN A 105 1.31 1.50 3.31
N ILE A 106 2.32 1.00 4.00
CA ILE A 106 2.35 -0.35 4.58
C ILE A 106 2.38 -0.19 6.09
N ASP A 107 1.35 -0.68 6.77
CA ASP A 107 1.31 -0.74 8.23
C ASP A 107 1.47 -2.21 8.66
N PHE A 108 2.58 -2.55 9.33
CA PHE A 108 2.79 -3.91 9.83
C PHE A 108 2.00 -4.15 11.12
N GLN A 109 1.49 -5.37 11.27
CA GLN A 109 0.76 -5.80 12.47
C GLN A 109 1.58 -6.85 13.21
N ARG A 110 1.68 -6.64 14.52
CA ARG A 110 2.35 -7.56 15.45
C ARG A 110 1.33 -8.34 16.27
N ALA A 111 1.68 -9.57 16.63
CA ALA A 111 0.97 -10.32 17.67
C ALA A 111 1.38 -9.84 19.08
N ASP A 112 0.69 -10.33 20.11
CA ASP A 112 0.96 -9.98 21.52
C ASP A 112 2.40 -10.30 21.96
N GLU A 113 3.01 -11.33 21.36
CA GLU A 113 4.40 -11.74 21.56
C GLU A 113 5.42 -10.84 20.81
N GLY A 114 4.96 -9.84 20.05
CA GLY A 114 5.78 -8.88 19.32
C GLY A 114 6.21 -9.32 17.92
N SER A 115 5.85 -10.53 17.49
CA SER A 115 6.14 -11.06 16.15
C SER A 115 5.28 -10.40 15.08
N VAL A 116 5.87 -10.02 13.94
CA VAL A 116 5.11 -9.50 12.79
C VAL A 116 4.32 -10.64 12.15
N VAL A 117 3.00 -10.49 12.07
CA VAL A 117 2.07 -11.53 11.59
C VAL A 117 1.28 -11.12 10.35
N ALA A 118 1.21 -9.83 10.05
CA ALA A 118 0.55 -9.33 8.86
C ALA A 118 1.10 -7.96 8.46
N LEU A 119 0.71 -7.52 7.26
CA LEU A 119 0.81 -6.13 6.84
C LEU A 119 -0.54 -5.69 6.26
N VAL A 120 -0.82 -4.40 6.38
CA VAL A 120 -1.94 -3.73 5.71
C VAL A 120 -1.36 -2.81 4.66
N ASP A 121 -1.64 -3.11 3.40
CA ASP A 121 -1.31 -2.24 2.28
C ASP A 121 -2.47 -1.28 2.02
N ARG A 122 -2.21 0.01 2.25
CA ARG A 122 -3.15 1.11 2.06
C ARG A 122 -2.79 1.86 0.79
N GLU A 123 -3.57 1.62 -0.27
CA GLU A 123 -3.40 2.27 -1.57
C GLU A 123 -4.69 2.97 -2.01
N ARG A 124 -4.58 4.22 -2.46
CA ARG A 124 -5.70 4.96 -3.06
C ARG A 124 -6.98 4.96 -2.21
N GLY A 125 -6.83 4.98 -0.88
CA GLY A 125 -7.92 4.94 0.09
C GLY A 125 -8.56 3.56 0.32
N ARG A 126 -7.86 2.47 -0.02
CA ARG A 126 -8.30 1.09 0.20
C ARG A 126 -7.25 0.31 0.98
N ASP A 127 -7.72 -0.56 1.86
CA ASP A 127 -6.86 -1.37 2.73
C ASP A 127 -6.86 -2.84 2.24
N PHE A 128 -5.67 -3.42 2.18
CA PHE A 128 -5.42 -4.79 1.72
C PHE A 128 -4.57 -5.54 2.75
N VAL A 129 -5.20 -6.48 3.45
CA VAL A 129 -4.54 -7.25 4.50
C VAL A 129 -3.79 -8.44 3.88
N ALA A 130 -2.49 -8.55 4.17
CA ALA A 130 -1.67 -9.67 3.78
C ALA A 130 -1.05 -10.34 5.02
N HIS A 131 -1.41 -11.61 5.24
CA HIS A 131 -0.92 -12.37 6.40
C HIS A 131 0.44 -12.98 6.11
N ARG A 132 1.36 -12.94 7.08
CA ARG A 132 2.67 -13.58 6.97
C ARG A 132 2.50 -15.08 6.76
N VAL A 133 3.30 -15.64 5.86
CA VAL A 133 3.30 -17.07 5.51
C VAL A 133 4.71 -17.60 5.44
N ASP A 134 4.84 -18.92 5.59
CA ASP A 134 6.09 -19.63 5.41
C ASP A 134 6.56 -19.53 3.94
N GLU A 135 7.86 -19.30 3.75
CA GLU A 135 8.52 -19.20 2.46
C GLU A 135 8.39 -20.48 1.62
N ALA A 136 8.29 -21.65 2.25
CA ALA A 136 8.04 -22.92 1.57
C ALA A 136 6.69 -22.95 0.83
N LEU A 137 5.67 -22.25 1.34
CA LEU A 137 4.38 -22.11 0.67
C LEU A 137 4.48 -21.21 -0.57
N VAL A 138 5.33 -20.19 -0.50
CA VAL A 138 5.50 -19.17 -1.54
C VAL A 138 6.20 -19.76 -2.75
N GLN A 139 7.28 -20.53 -2.54
CA GLN A 139 8.00 -21.20 -3.63
C GLN A 139 7.09 -22.13 -4.45
N ARG A 140 6.16 -22.83 -3.80
CA ARG A 140 5.19 -23.71 -4.47
C ARG A 140 4.21 -22.95 -5.37
N ILE A 141 3.90 -21.70 -5.04
CA ILE A 141 2.93 -20.88 -5.79
C ILE A 141 3.63 -20.01 -6.83
N GLU A 142 4.85 -19.53 -6.56
CA GLU A 142 5.70 -18.86 -7.55
C GLU A 142 6.04 -19.78 -8.74
N GLN A 143 6.18 -21.08 -8.50
CA GLN A 143 6.39 -22.11 -9.53
C GLN A 143 5.11 -22.51 -10.28
N ALA A 144 3.92 -22.18 -9.75
CA ALA A 144 2.66 -22.45 -10.42
C ALA A 144 2.45 -21.44 -11.57
N PRO A 145 2.05 -21.89 -12.78
CA PRO A 145 1.78 -20.98 -13.90
C PRO A 145 0.77 -19.91 -13.52
N LEU A 146 1.05 -18.65 -13.88
CA LEU A 146 0.04 -17.60 -13.85
C LEU A 146 -1.06 -17.98 -14.85
N GLN A 147 -2.15 -18.58 -14.38
CA GLN A 147 -3.31 -18.83 -15.23
C GLN A 147 -4.08 -17.54 -15.39
N GLY A 148 -4.15 -17.02 -16.62
CA GLY A 148 -4.96 -15.86 -16.97
C GLY A 148 -4.21 -14.54 -16.81
N ALA A 149 -3.83 -14.00 -17.95
CA ALA A 149 -3.30 -12.67 -18.16
C ALA A 149 -4.34 -11.58 -17.86
N ASP A 150 -4.50 -11.18 -16.60
CA ASP A 150 -4.88 -9.79 -16.28
C ASP A 150 -3.59 -9.01 -16.00
N HIS A 151 -2.82 -8.82 -17.08
CA HIS A 151 -1.66 -7.95 -17.08
C HIS A 151 -2.12 -6.54 -16.67
N ALA A 152 -1.65 -6.06 -15.52
CA ALA A 152 -1.98 -4.79 -14.87
C ALA A 152 -3.32 -4.68 -14.10
N GLY A 153 -3.98 -5.80 -13.74
CA GLY A 153 -5.24 -5.79 -13.02
C GLY A 153 -5.24 -6.71 -11.81
N VAL A 154 -5.06 -6.18 -10.60
CA VAL A 154 -5.74 -6.80 -9.46
C VAL A 154 -7.23 -6.59 -9.74
N ASP A 155 -7.97 -7.64 -10.10
CA ASP A 155 -9.43 -7.56 -10.20
C ASP A 155 -10.02 -7.43 -8.79
N TRP A 156 -10.11 -6.19 -8.36
CA TRP A 156 -10.71 -5.78 -7.12
C TRP A 156 -12.22 -6.06 -7.05
N ARG A 157 -12.87 -6.45 -8.15
CA ARG A 157 -14.31 -6.75 -8.17
C ARG A 157 -14.64 -8.08 -7.50
N GLY A 158 -13.66 -8.97 -7.34
CA GLY A 158 -13.81 -10.26 -6.65
C GLY A 158 -13.70 -10.22 -5.13
N PHE A 159 -13.21 -9.12 -4.54
CA PHE A 159 -13.13 -8.94 -3.09
C PHE A 159 -14.53 -8.63 -2.52
N ARG A 160 -15.40 -9.64 -2.43
CA ARG A 160 -16.51 -9.57 -1.49
C ARG A 160 -15.93 -9.62 -0.09
N LEU A 161 -16.25 -8.59 0.68
CA LEU A 161 -16.16 -8.54 2.14
C LEU A 161 -16.48 -9.94 2.69
N SER A 162 -15.56 -10.51 3.48
CA SER A 162 -15.98 -11.50 4.46
C SER A 162 -16.97 -10.78 5.38
N GLU A 163 -18.24 -11.09 5.23
CA GLU A 163 -19.29 -10.75 6.19
C GLU A 163 -18.97 -11.46 7.52
N ALA A 164 -18.01 -10.93 8.25
CA ALA A 164 -17.62 -11.39 9.57
C ALA A 164 -17.30 -10.20 10.48
N ASN A 165 -18.08 -9.13 10.39
CA ASN A 165 -18.30 -8.21 11.51
C ASN A 165 -19.53 -7.33 11.25
N ARG A 166 -20.74 -7.89 11.40
CA ARG A 166 -21.91 -7.08 11.75
C ARG A 166 -21.97 -7.07 13.28
N PRO A 167 -21.95 -5.90 13.95
CA PRO A 167 -22.39 -5.87 15.34
C PRO A 167 -23.86 -6.29 15.38
N ALA A 168 -24.19 -7.14 16.36
CA ALA A 168 -25.56 -7.57 16.59
C ALA A 168 -26.41 -6.37 17.04
N GLN A 169 -27.46 -6.13 16.25
CA GLN A 169 -28.67 -5.31 16.47
C GLN A 169 -28.53 -3.84 16.87
#